data_AF-A0A9D7J775-F1
#
_entry.id   AF-A0A9D7J775-F1
#
_cell.length_a   1.000
_cell.length_b   1.000
_cell.length_c   1.000
_cell.angle_alpha   90.00
_cell.angle_beta   90.00
_cell.angle_gamma   90.00
#
_symmetry.space_group_name_H-M   'P 1'
#
loop_
_entity.id
_entity.type
_entity.pdbx_description
1 polymer ?
#
loop_
_entity_poly.entity_id
_entity_poly.type
_entity_poly.pdbx_seq_one_letter_code
_entity_poly.pdbx_strand_id
1 'polypeptide(L)'
;MDFGDVAVGEHRIVTRGKADPIDATHVLWTIEWTLLDSTGETLETRTRAHRWRALSRAGVTIEAGHADLVPVNTSEHALVVAFERS
;
A
#
# COMPACT_ATOMS: atom_id res chain seq x y z
N MET A 1 3.20 7.83 -12.26
CA MET A 1 4.41 7.52 -11.47
C MET A 1 4.68 6.04 -11.73
N ASP A 2 5.82 5.71 -12.32
CA ASP A 2 6.20 4.30 -12.59
C ASP A 2 6.84 3.72 -11.33
N PHE A 3 6.42 2.51 -10.94
CA PHE A 3 6.90 1.80 -9.74
C PHE A 3 8.15 0.96 -10.01
N GLY A 4 8.58 0.95 -11.26
CA GLY A 4 9.77 0.26 -11.74
C GLY A 4 9.46 -0.85 -12.74
N ASP A 5 10.52 -1.42 -13.28
CA ASP A 5 10.51 -2.56 -14.17
C ASP A 5 11.38 -3.69 -13.62
N VAL A 6 11.02 -4.93 -13.95
CA VAL A 6 11.78 -6.12 -13.53
C VAL A 6 11.86 -7.12 -14.68
N ALA A 7 13.05 -7.70 -14.88
CA ALA A 7 13.25 -8.77 -15.86
C ALA A 7 12.85 -10.13 -15.27
N VAL A 8 12.16 -10.96 -16.07
CA VAL A 8 11.75 -12.32 -15.72
C VAL A 8 12.00 -13.24 -16.93
N GLY A 9 13.15 -13.91 -16.93
CA GLY A 9 13.62 -14.64 -18.12
C GLY A 9 13.88 -13.68 -19.28
N GLU A 10 13.29 -13.95 -20.44
CA GLU A 10 13.34 -13.08 -21.62
C GLU A 10 12.30 -11.95 -21.61
N HIS A 11 11.45 -11.91 -20.58
CA HIS A 11 10.37 -10.93 -20.46
C HIS A 11 10.74 -9.80 -19.50
N ARG A 12 9.97 -8.72 -19.57
CA ARG A 12 10.02 -7.61 -18.62
C ARG A 12 8.64 -7.28 -18.11
N ILE A 13 8.47 -7.14 -16.79
CA ILE A 13 7.24 -6.63 -16.19
C ILE A 13 7.46 -5.15 -15.87
N VAL A 14 6.65 -4.28 -16.46
CA VAL A 14 6.59 -2.85 -16.15
C VAL A 14 5.43 -2.62 -15.18
N THR A 15 5.70 -1.93 -14.07
CA THR A 15 4.70 -1.64 -13.05
C THR A 15 4.38 -0.16 -13.03
N ARG A 16 3.09 0.16 -13.12
CA ARG A 16 2.56 1.51 -12.95
C ARG A 16 1.60 1.55 -11.78
N GLY A 17 1.56 2.69 -11.11
CA GLY A 17 0.61 2.86 -10.03
C GLY A 17 0.15 4.29 -9.88
N LYS A 18 -1.04 4.43 -9.32
CA LYS A 18 -1.64 5.71 -8.98
C LYS A 18 -2.46 5.60 -7.70
N ALA A 19 -2.53 6.72 -7.01
CA ALA A 19 -3.31 6.92 -5.80
C ALA A 19 -4.32 8.03 -6.08
N ASP A 20 -5.59 7.67 -6.19
CA ASP A 20 -6.68 8.63 -6.40
C ASP A 20 -7.38 8.89 -5.05
N PRO A 21 -7.36 10.13 -4.52
CA PRO A 21 -8.10 10.46 -3.29
C PRO A 21 -9.59 10.21 -3.48
N ILE A 22 -10.22 9.54 -2.51
CA ILE A 22 -11.68 9.33 -2.49
C ILE A 22 -12.32 10.34 -1.53
N ASP A 23 -11.72 10.49 -0.35
CA ASP A 23 -12.13 11.42 0.70
C ASP A 23 -10.92 11.79 1.57
N ALA A 24 -11.14 12.53 2.67
CA ALA A 24 -10.08 13.00 3.56
C ALA A 24 -9.23 11.89 4.21
N THR A 25 -9.71 10.65 4.22
CA THR A 25 -9.05 9.51 4.89
C THR A 25 -8.89 8.29 4.00
N HIS A 26 -9.37 8.33 2.75
CA HIS A 26 -9.32 7.19 1.83
C HIS A 26 -8.71 7.54 0.49
N VAL A 27 -7.97 6.57 -0.03
CA VAL A 27 -7.37 6.59 -1.35
C VAL A 27 -7.67 5.28 -2.06
N LEU A 28 -8.00 5.36 -3.36
CA LEU A 28 -8.03 4.21 -4.24
C LEU A 28 -6.64 4.04 -4.85
N TRP A 29 -5.91 3.03 -4.38
CA TRP A 29 -4.66 2.62 -5.01
C TRP A 29 -4.96 1.72 -6.19
N THR A 30 -4.50 2.10 -7.37
CA THR A 30 -4.55 1.26 -8.57
C THR A 30 -3.13 0.92 -8.97
N ILE A 31 -2.86 -0.35 -9.19
CA ILE A 31 -1.59 -0.86 -9.73
C ILE A 31 -1.87 -1.62 -11.02
N GLU A 32 -1.01 -1.41 -12.00
CA GLU A 32 -1.04 -2.05 -13.29
C GLU A 32 0.32 -2.70 -13.55
N TRP A 33 0.30 -3.94 -14.02
CA TRP A 33 1.47 -4.67 -14.46
C TRP A 33 1.31 -5.02 -15.92
N THR A 34 2.30 -4.64 -16.73
CA THR A 34 2.35 -5.00 -18.14
C THR A 34 3.54 -5.92 -18.36
N LEU A 35 3.28 -7.15 -18.81
CA LEU A 35 4.30 -8.09 -19.26
C LEU A 35 4.68 -7.76 -20.71
N LEU A 36 5.95 -7.54 -20.94
CA LEU A 36 6.55 -7.28 -22.25
C LEU A 36 7.45 -8.44 -22.65
N ASP A 37 7.51 -8.74 -23.95
CA ASP A 37 8.51 -9.64 -24.51
C ASP A 37 9.89 -8.97 -24.69
N SER A 38 10.83 -9.71 -25.29
CA SER A 38 12.20 -9.25 -25.53
C SER A 38 12.30 -8.11 -26.55
N THR A 39 11.27 -7.90 -27.38
CA THR A 39 11.18 -6.78 -28.33
C THR A 39 10.48 -5.56 -27.73
N GLY A 40 9.88 -5.72 -26.54
CA GLY A 40 9.09 -4.69 -25.86
C GLY A 40 7.61 -4.72 -26.23
N GLU A 41 7.14 -5.74 -26.94
CA GLU A 41 5.71 -5.91 -27.25
C GLU A 41 4.94 -6.35 -26.00
N THR A 42 3.73 -5.83 -25.84
CA THR A 42 2.87 -6.18 -24.71
C THR A 42 2.23 -7.55 -24.92
N LEU A 43 2.53 -8.48 -24.01
CA LEU A 43 1.92 -9.81 -23.98
C LEU A 43 0.66 -9.84 -23.12
N GLU A 44 0.70 -9.19 -21.96
CA GLU A 44 -0.42 -9.19 -21.00
C GLU A 44 -0.40 -7.92 -20.14
N THR A 45 -1.58 -7.40 -19.80
CA THR A 45 -1.74 -6.35 -18.79
C THR A 45 -2.71 -6.82 -17.70
N ARG A 46 -2.32 -6.65 -16.44
CA ARG A 46 -3.17 -6.89 -15.27
C ARG A 46 -3.31 -5.64 -14.44
N THR A 47 -4.52 -5.38 -13.95
CA THR A 47 -4.81 -4.24 -13.08
C THR A 47 -5.47 -4.71 -11.80
N ARG A 48 -5.08 -4.10 -10.67
CA ARG A 48 -5.74 -4.30 -9.38
C ARG A 48 -5.96 -2.97 -8.70
N ALA A 49 -7.14 -2.81 -8.11
CA ALA A 49 -7.47 -1.67 -7.26
C ALA A 49 -7.65 -2.11 -5.81
N HIS A 50 -7.18 -1.30 -4.88
CA HIS A 50 -7.33 -1.49 -3.44
C HIS A 50 -7.67 -0.16 -2.77
N ARG A 51 -8.77 -0.15 -2.03
CA ARG A 51 -9.13 1.00 -1.20
C ARG A 51 -8.32 0.92 0.09
N TRP A 52 -7.47 1.91 0.31
CA TRP A 52 -6.70 2.03 1.54
C TRP A 52 -7.22 3.21 2.36
N ARG A 53 -7.42 2.98 3.66
CA ARG A 53 -7.74 4.01 4.65
C ARG A 53 -6.47 4.47 5.36
N ALA A 54 -6.14 5.75 5.21
CA ALA A 54 -5.06 6.39 5.94
C ALA A 54 -5.55 6.73 7.36
N LEU A 55 -4.86 6.20 8.37
CA LEU A 55 -5.19 6.43 9.78
C LEU A 55 -4.22 7.42 10.39
N SER A 56 -4.78 8.35 11.17
CA SER A 56 -3.98 9.14 12.11
C SER A 56 -3.49 8.24 13.24
N ARG A 57 -2.48 8.71 13.98
CA ARG A 57 -1.99 8.03 15.18
C ARG A 57 -3.11 7.72 16.19
N ALA A 58 -4.03 8.66 16.39
CA ALA A 58 -5.20 8.47 17.22
C ALA A 58 -6.14 7.38 16.66
N GLY A 59 -6.37 7.37 15.34
CA GLY A 59 -7.16 6.33 14.68
C GLY A 59 -6.58 4.92 14.85
N VAL A 60 -5.26 4.77 14.72
CA VAL A 60 -4.57 3.49 14.98
C VAL A 60 -4.77 3.04 16.42
N THR A 61 -4.74 3.96 17.39
CA THR A 61 -4.94 3.66 18.81
C THR A 61 -6.36 3.19 19.12
N ILE A 62 -7.37 3.83 18.51
CA ILE A 62 -8.78 3.42 18.64
C ILE A 62 -8.97 1.99 18.11
N GLU A 63 -8.39 1.67 16.95
CA GLU A 63 -8.51 0.34 16.35
C GLU A 63 -7.78 -0.75 17.13
N ALA A 64 -6.60 -0.43 17.68
CA ALA A 64 -5.90 -1.33 18.57
C ALA A 64 -6.75 -1.67 19.81
N GLY A 65 -7.44 -0.68 20.38
CA GLY A 65 -8.36 -0.89 21.50
C GLY A 65 -9.53 -1.81 21.15
N HIS A 66 -10.09 -1.72 19.94
CA HIS A 66 -11.12 -2.66 19.47
C HIS A 66 -10.60 -4.10 19.29
N ALA A 67 -9.28 -4.29 19.22
CA ALA A 67 -8.62 -5.58 19.10
C ALA A 67 -8.02 -6.08 20.43
N ASP A 68 -8.44 -5.51 21.57
CA ASP A 68 -7.95 -5.82 22.91
C ASP A 68 -6.43 -5.63 23.06
N LEU A 69 -5.89 -4.63 22.36
CA LEU A 69 -4.48 -4.25 22.47
C LEU A 69 -4.34 -2.94 23.27
N VAL A 70 -3.32 -2.90 24.13
CA VAL A 70 -3.00 -1.73 24.96
C VAL A 70 -1.70 -1.07 24.48
N PRO A 71 -1.62 0.28 24.49
CA PRO A 71 -0.39 0.98 24.10
C PRO A 71 0.75 0.71 25.07
N VAL A 72 1.91 0.32 24.55
CA VAL A 72 3.15 0.12 25.33
C VAL A 72 3.85 1.45 25.62
N ASN A 73 3.78 2.39 24.67
CA ASN A 73 4.39 3.71 24.79
C ASN A 73 3.34 4.81 24.57
N THR A 74 3.10 5.60 25.62
CA THR A 74 2.11 6.68 25.62
C THR A 74 2.70 8.04 25.26
N SER A 75 4.00 8.14 24.97
CA SER A 75 4.62 9.41 24.59
C SER A 75 4.10 9.91 23.24
N GLU A 76 3.52 11.11 23.22
CA GLU A 76 3.04 11.79 22.01
C GLU A 76 4.15 12.08 20.98
N HIS A 77 5.42 12.03 21.40
CA HIS A 77 6.58 12.24 20.53
C HIS A 77 7.25 10.94 20.05
N ALA A 78 6.72 9.78 20.42
CA ALA A 78 7.28 8.51 19.95
C ALA A 78 7.20 8.40 18.41
N LEU A 79 8.31 8.02 17.78
CA LEU A 79 8.41 7.79 16.33
C LEU A 79 7.56 6.60 15.86
N VAL A 80 7.24 5.69 16.78
CA VAL A 80 6.43 4.49 16.55
C VAL A 80 5.40 4.36 17.65
N VAL A 81 4.24 3.80 17.32
CA VAL A 81 3.26 3.35 18.31
C VAL A 81 3.33 1.84 18.39
N ALA A 82 3.51 1.33 19.61
CA ALA A 82 3.57 -0.09 19.89
C ALA A 82 2.37 -0.47 20.77
N PHE A 83 1.83 -1.66 20.54
CA PHE A 83 0.72 -2.22 21.30
C PHE A 83 1.03 -3.66 21.68
N GLU A 84 0.53 -4.09 22.83
CA GLU A 84 0.64 -5.45 23.32
C GLU A 84 -0.73 -5.99 23.74
N ARG A 85 -0.85 -7.32 23.83
CA ARG A 85 -2.04 -7.94 24.41
C ARG A 85 -1.97 -7.81 25.93
N SER A 86 -3.06 -7.37 26.52
CA SER A 86 -3.29 -7.44 27.97
C SER A 86 -3.34 -8.87 28.47
#